data_AF-A4EIC9-F1
#
_entry.id   AF-A4EIC9-F1
#
_cell.length_a   1.000
_cell.length_b   1.000
_cell.length_c   1.000
_cell.angle_alpha   90.00
_cell.angle_beta   90.00
_cell.angle_gamma   90.00
#
_symmetry.space_group_name_H-M   'P 1'
#
loop_
_entity.id
_entity.type
_entity.pdbx_description
1 polymer ?
#
loop_
_entity_poly.entity_id
_entity_poly.type
_entity_poly.pdbx_seq_one_letter_code
_entity_poly.pdbx_strand_id
1 'polypeptide(L)' 'MFRLLRTIILVMFAFIAGMLFERQGSQDICESGGGLWVENICVGPELN' A
#
# COMPACT_ATOMS: atom_id res chain seq x y z
N MET A 1 -20.59 -26.48 6.35
CA MET A 1 -19.37 -26.02 5.66
C MET A 1 -19.03 -24.52 5.87
N PHE A 2 -19.49 -23.88 6.96
CA PHE A 2 -19.22 -22.46 7.24
C PHE A 2 -17.75 -22.09 7.50
N ARG A 3 -16.90 -23.07 7.86
CA ARG A 3 -15.46 -22.83 8.11
C ARG A 3 -14.72 -22.39 6.85
N LEU A 4 -15.03 -22.98 5.69
CA LEU A 4 -14.37 -22.64 4.42
C LEU A 4 -14.74 -21.25 3.92
N LEU A 5 -16.01 -20.86 4.08
CA LEU A 5 -16.47 -19.51 3.70
C LEU A 5 -15.77 -18.44 4.55
N ARG A 6 -15.65 -18.66 5.87
CA ARG A 6 -14.95 -17.76 6.79
C ARG A 6 -13.46 -17.61 6.44
N THR A 7 -12.78 -18.70 6.06
CA THR A 7 -11.36 -18.61 5.69
C THR A 7 -11.14 -17.79 4.42
N ILE A 8 -12.00 -17.95 3.39
CA ILE A 8 -11.88 -17.17 2.16
C ILE A 8 -12.08 -15.68 2.44
N ILE A 9 -13.08 -15.33 3.25
CA ILE A 9 -13.36 -13.94 3.63
C ILE A 9 -12.16 -13.32 4.34
N LEU A 10 -11.58 -14.02 5.32
CA LEU A 10 -10.42 -13.52 6.07
C LEU A 10 -9.18 -13.33 5.19
N VAL A 11 -8.93 -14.27 4.28
CA VAL A 11 -7.81 -14.18 3.32
C VAL A 11 -8.02 -12.99 2.38
N MET A 12 -9.25 -12.75 1.92
CA MET A 12 -9.56 -11.63 1.05
C MET A 12 -9.30 -10.28 1.74
N PHE A 13 -9.70 -10.14 3.01
CA PHE A 13 -9.39 -8.94 3.80
C PHE A 13 -7.90 -8.76 4.04
N ALA A 14 -7.17 -9.83 4.39
CA ALA A 14 -5.72 -9.77 4.58
C ALA A 14 -5.00 -9.34 3.29
N PHE A 15 -5.45 -9.83 2.13
CA PHE A 15 -4.89 -9.45 0.83
C PHE A 15 -5.11 -7.97 0.51
N ILE A 16 -6.33 -7.45 0.71
CA ILE A 16 -6.63 -6.03 0.48
C ILE A 16 -5.83 -5.14 1.42
N ALA A 17 -5.73 -5.50 2.71
CA ALA A 17 -4.93 -4.78 3.68
C ALA A 17 -3.45 -4.73 3.27
N GLY A 18 -2.89 -5.84 2.78
CA GLY A 18 -1.53 -5.90 2.25
C GLY A 18 -1.31 -4.98 1.06
N MET A 19 -2.23 -4.96 0.08
CA MET A 19 -2.11 -4.06 -1.07
C MET A 19 -2.17 -2.57 -0.68
N LEU A 20 -3.02 -2.23 0.30
CA LEU A 20 -3.09 -0.85 0.82
C LEU A 20 -1.85 -0.46 1.61
N PHE A 21 -1.25 -1.41 2.34
CA PHE A 21 -0.01 -1.22 3.08
C PHE A 21 1.17 -0.93 2.14
N GLU A 22 1.34 -1.72 1.08
CA GLU A 22 2.39 -1.51 0.07
C GLU A 22 2.27 -0.14 -0.62
N ARG A 23 1.04 0.30 -0.89
CA ARG A 23 0.76 1.62 -1.46
C ARG A 23 1.14 2.76 -0.52
N GLN A 24 0.83 2.63 0.77
CA GLN A 24 1.22 3.64 1.77
C GLN A 24 2.74 3.65 1.99
N GLY A 25 3.39 2.49 2.06
CA GLY A 25 4.84 2.42 2.19
C GLY A 25 5.57 3.11 1.03
N SER A 26 5.06 2.98 -0.20
CA SER A 26 5.60 3.68 -1.36
C SER A 26 5.46 5.21 -1.27
N GLN A 27 4.38 5.69 -0.65
CA GLN A 27 4.15 7.11 -0.37
C GLN A 27 5.14 7.62 0.68
N ASP A 28 5.24 6.93 1.81
CA ASP A 28 6.15 7.27 2.91
C ASP A 28 7.61 7.30 2.44
N ILE A 29 8.03 6.35 1.60
CA ILE A 29 9.39 6.33 1.03
C ILE A 29 9.65 7.56 0.16
N CYS A 30 8.65 8.01 -0.62
CA CYS A 30 8.79 9.20 -1.44
C CYS A 30 8.92 10.47 -0.60
N GLU A 31 8.01 10.64 0.37
CA GLU A 31 7.99 11.82 1.24
C GLU A 31 9.22 11.88 2.15
N SER A 32 9.67 10.73 2.67
CA SER A 32 10.91 10.65 3.46
C SER A 32 12.18 10.92 2.63
N GLY A 33 12.15 10.63 1.33
CA GLY A 33 13.21 10.98 0.38
C GLY A 33 13.23 12.45 -0.04
N GLY A 34 12.30 13.28 0.45
CA GLY A 34 12.18 14.69 0.07
C GLY A 34 11.39 14.91 -1.22
N GLY A 35 10.79 13.86 -1.79
CA GLY A 35 9.88 13.96 -2.93
C GLY A 35 8.45 14.32 -2.49
N LEU A 36 7.67 14.83 -3.42
CA LEU A 36 6.22 14.96 -3.26
C LEU A 36 5.51 13.77 -3.89
N TRP A 37 4.54 13.20 -3.19
CA TRP A 37 3.66 12.18 -3.75
C TRP A 37 2.46 12.81 -4.43
N VAL A 38 2.38 12.73 -5.76
CA VAL A 38 1.30 13.32 -6.58
C VAL A 38 0.70 12.23 -7.45
N GLU A 39 -0.62 12.02 -7.41
CA GLU A 39 -1.34 11.11 -8.34
C GLU A 39 -0.75 9.68 -8.50
N ASN A 40 -0.28 9.06 -7.41
CA ASN A 40 0.42 7.75 -7.41
C ASN A 40 1.83 7.73 -8.04
N ILE A 41 2.44 8.89 -8.25
CA ILE A 41 3.83 9.00 -8.66
C ILE A 41 4.63 9.80 -7.62
N CYS A 42 5.88 9.40 -7.41
CA CYS A 42 6.83 10.16 -6.63
C CYS A 42 7.53 11.17 -7.54
N VAL A 43 7.42 12.47 -7.24
CA VAL A 43 8.04 13.55 -8.01
C VAL A 43 9.01 14.36 -7.14
N GLY A 44 10.12 14.81 -7.70
CA GLY A 44 11.14 15.60 -6.97
C GLY A 44 12.16 14.85 -6.08
N PRO A 45 12.39 13.52 -6.16
CA PRO A 45 13.50 12.89 -5.41
C PRO A 45 14.89 13.32 -5.93
N GLU A 46 14.94 14.03 -7.06
CA GLU A 46 16.14 14.50 -7.74
C GLU A 46 16.60 15.92 -7.34
N LEU A 47 15.97 16.54 -6.33
CA LEU A 47 16.34 17.86 -5.79
C LEU A 47 17.31 17.81 -4.59
N ASN A 48 17.95 16.67 -4.32
CA ASN A 48 19.00 16.53 -3.30
C ASN A 48 20.26 15.85 -3.84
#